data_AF-A0A2P4XCS8-F1
#
_entry.id   AF-A0A2P4XCS8-F1
#
_cell.length_a   1.000
_cell.length_b   1.000
_cell.length_c   1.000
_cell.angle_alpha   90.00
_cell.angle_beta   90.00
_cell.angle_gamma   90.00
#
_symmetry.space_group_name_H-M   'P 1'
#
loop_
_entity.id
_entity.type
_entity.pdbx_description
1 polymer ?
#
loop_
_entity_poly.entity_id
_entity_poly.type
_entity_poly.pdbx_seq_one_letter_code
_entity_poly.pdbx_strand_id
1 'polypeptide(L)'
;MFDCAEGSLRQLIKSVVRVPLTTKFFVTHLHGDHVYGLPGILCTLDNHNADYKDPQTKESAPRPIDVYGPLGLFSYLNTAFSTSSTRLTNLKITVHELVCPEMLRMTSAHEKFMRNAPKHPSLTRKWIHAESDGNGDVWNVLDDGKFIVKAATLKHTVTSFGYVVEEYPVPGKLNLHALRERGLPPGPKYRTLKLGGSVELPNGEILHASEVIGPKARGRKVAILGDSADSSRISDGRVRSKENECDITRIDTF
;
A
#
# COMPACT_ATOMS: atom_id res chain seq x y z
N MET A 1 4.58 -0.91 4.75
CA MET A 1 4.75 -1.43 6.12
C MET A 1 3.38 -1.60 6.72
N PHE A 2 3.09 -2.76 7.31
CA PHE A 2 1.82 -3.04 8.00
C PHE A 2 2.09 -3.02 9.50
N ASP A 3 1.38 -2.16 10.21
CA ASP A 3 1.60 -1.75 11.60
C ASP A 3 3.01 -1.22 11.90
N CYS A 4 3.14 -0.49 13.00
CA CYS A 4 4.37 0.14 13.45
C CYS A 4 4.41 0.25 14.98
N ALA A 5 4.65 -0.90 15.61
CA ALA A 5 4.91 -1.02 17.04
C ALA A 5 6.09 -0.18 17.52
N GLU A 6 6.18 0.04 18.83
CA GLU A 6 7.41 0.50 19.44
C GLU A 6 8.59 -0.42 19.05
N GLY A 7 9.75 0.17 18.76
CA GLY A 7 10.93 -0.60 18.37
C GLY A 7 10.97 -1.07 16.91
N SER A 8 9.91 -0.89 16.11
CA SER A 8 9.92 -1.28 14.69
C SER A 8 11.07 -0.62 13.89
N LEU A 9 11.43 0.62 14.20
CA LEU A 9 12.59 1.28 13.58
C LEU A 9 13.89 0.51 13.84
N ARG A 10 14.12 0.05 15.09
CA ARG A 10 15.32 -0.72 15.44
C ARG A 10 15.36 -2.04 14.68
N GLN A 11 14.21 -2.68 14.47
CA GLN A 11 14.13 -3.92 13.70
C GLN A 11 14.36 -3.68 12.21
N LEU A 12 13.84 -2.60 11.63
CA LEU A 12 14.09 -2.24 10.24
C LEU A 12 15.58 -1.97 9.98
N ILE A 13 16.26 -1.27 10.89
CA ILE A 13 17.71 -0.99 10.78
C ILE A 13 18.53 -2.30 10.76
N LYS A 14 18.10 -3.33 11.50
CA LYS A 14 18.74 -4.65 11.51
C LYS A 14 18.39 -5.51 10.30
N SER A 15 17.36 -5.15 9.54
CA SER A 15 16.87 -5.91 8.40
C SER A 15 17.62 -5.55 7.11
N VAL A 16 17.39 -6.34 6.06
CA VAL A 16 17.84 -6.02 4.70
C VAL A 16 17.04 -4.91 4.04
N VAL A 17 15.90 -4.51 4.62
CA VAL A 17 15.02 -3.47 4.09
C VAL A 17 15.54 -2.10 4.48
N ARG A 18 15.84 -1.28 3.48
CA ARG A 18 16.28 0.10 3.70
C ARG A 18 15.10 0.94 4.20
N VAL A 19 15.25 1.51 5.41
CA VAL A 19 14.28 2.44 6.01
C VAL A 19 13.81 3.51 5.01
N PRO A 20 14.70 4.21 4.28
CA PRO A 20 14.28 5.25 3.35
C PRO A 20 13.53 4.75 2.11
N LEU A 21 13.26 3.47 1.91
CA LEU A 21 12.40 3.01 0.81
C LEU A 21 10.92 2.90 1.21
N THR A 22 10.61 3.00 2.51
CA THR A 22 9.23 2.89 3.00
C THR A 22 8.46 4.18 2.73
N THR A 23 7.45 4.10 1.87
CA THR A 23 6.59 5.24 1.50
C THR A 23 5.15 5.11 1.98
N LYS A 24 4.71 3.89 2.31
CA LYS A 24 3.32 3.59 2.66
C LYS A 24 3.25 2.78 3.95
N PHE A 25 2.45 3.26 4.88
CA PHE A 25 2.15 2.64 6.16
C PHE A 25 0.68 2.28 6.20
N PHE A 26 0.35 1.07 6.63
CA PHE A 26 -1.02 0.58 6.79
C PHE A 26 -1.19 0.15 8.24
N VAL A 27 -2.05 0.82 8.98
CA VAL A 27 -2.32 0.58 10.40
C VAL A 27 -3.62 -0.18 10.52
N THR A 28 -3.57 -1.37 11.10
CA THR A 28 -4.73 -2.25 11.27
C THR A 28 -5.70 -1.68 12.30
N HIS A 29 -5.21 -1.23 13.45
CA HIS A 29 -6.00 -0.64 14.52
C HIS A 29 -5.18 0.28 15.44
N LEU A 30 -5.82 1.02 16.35
CA LEU A 30 -5.17 2.02 17.21
C LEU A 30 -4.81 1.50 18.62
N HIS A 31 -4.31 0.27 18.73
CA HIS A 31 -3.60 -0.15 19.94
C HIS A 31 -2.13 0.26 19.89
N GLY A 32 -1.55 0.53 21.06
CA GLY A 32 -0.23 1.14 21.17
C GLY A 32 0.90 0.30 20.58
N ASP A 33 0.82 -1.00 20.76
CA ASP A 33 1.68 -2.02 20.18
C ASP A 33 1.57 -2.11 18.64
N HIS A 34 0.63 -1.42 18.00
CA HIS A 34 0.55 -1.31 16.54
C HIS A 34 0.92 0.08 16.00
N VAL A 35 0.99 1.12 16.84
CA VAL A 35 1.17 2.52 16.35
C VAL A 35 2.24 3.35 17.06
N TYR A 36 2.73 2.94 18.24
CA TYR A 36 3.62 3.78 19.05
C TYR A 36 4.99 4.04 18.41
N GLY A 37 5.44 3.20 17.48
CA GLY A 37 6.66 3.46 16.72
C GLY A 37 6.48 4.44 15.56
N LEU A 38 5.23 4.70 15.15
CA LEU A 38 4.92 5.43 13.92
C LEU A 38 5.44 6.88 13.92
N PRO A 39 5.25 7.69 14.99
CA PRO A 39 5.82 9.03 15.02
C PRO A 39 7.36 9.02 14.91
N GLY A 40 8.02 8.08 15.61
CA GLY A 40 9.48 7.98 15.64
C GLY A 40 10.10 7.60 14.30
N ILE A 41 9.49 6.65 13.57
CA ILE A 41 9.97 6.28 12.25
C ILE A 41 9.76 7.41 11.24
N LEU A 42 8.67 8.16 11.32
CA LEU A 42 8.40 9.30 10.43
C LEU A 42 9.41 10.44 10.65
N CYS A 43 9.74 10.78 11.89
CA CYS A 43 10.83 11.73 12.19
C CYS A 43 12.19 11.25 11.66
N THR A 44 12.46 9.94 11.79
CA THR A 44 13.70 9.36 11.28
C THR A 44 13.77 9.42 9.75
N LEU A 45 12.66 9.13 9.08
CA LEU A 45 12.55 9.24 7.63
C LEU A 45 12.77 10.68 7.17
N ASP A 46 12.24 11.68 7.88
CA ASP A 46 12.46 13.10 7.55
C ASP A 46 13.95 13.47 7.57
N ASN A 47 14.69 13.03 8.58
CA ASN A 47 16.12 13.25 8.69
C ASN A 47 16.93 12.57 7.57
N HIS A 48 16.49 11.40 7.10
CA HIS A 48 17.18 10.66 6.03
C HIS A 48 16.84 11.12 4.61
N ASN A 49 15.94 12.09 4.45
CA ASN A 49 15.31 12.36 3.17
C ASN A 49 15.67 13.73 2.56
N ALA A 50 16.73 14.38 3.08
CA ALA A 50 17.19 15.69 2.60
C ALA A 50 17.53 15.73 1.09
N ASP A 51 18.04 14.62 0.53
CA ASP A 51 18.44 14.52 -0.88
C ASP A 51 17.34 13.97 -1.80
N TYR A 52 16.10 13.85 -1.31
CA TYR A 52 15.00 13.37 -2.16
C TYR A 52 14.72 14.36 -3.29
N LYS A 53 14.69 13.83 -4.51
CA LYS A 53 14.28 14.56 -5.72
C LYS A 53 13.01 13.94 -6.27
N ASP A 54 12.06 14.79 -6.66
CA ASP A 54 10.83 14.33 -7.26
C ASP A 54 11.15 13.50 -8.54
N PRO A 55 10.61 12.28 -8.67
CA PRO A 55 10.92 11.42 -9.80
C PRO A 55 10.53 12.03 -11.17
N GLN A 56 9.50 12.87 -11.21
CA GLN A 56 9.00 13.51 -12.42
C GLN A 56 9.74 14.81 -12.72
N THR A 57 9.83 15.74 -11.76
CA THR A 57 10.42 17.07 -12.00
C THR A 57 11.93 17.11 -11.80
N LYS A 58 12.51 16.15 -11.08
CA LYS A 58 13.93 16.09 -10.65
C LYS A 58 14.36 17.20 -9.71
N GLU A 59 13.43 17.99 -9.20
CA GLU A 59 13.68 19.07 -8.24
C GLU A 59 13.62 18.55 -6.80
N SER A 60 14.27 19.28 -5.90
CA SER A 60 14.16 19.02 -4.47
C SER A 60 12.74 19.35 -3.99
N ALA A 61 12.08 18.39 -3.37
CA ALA A 61 10.73 18.55 -2.84
C ALA A 61 10.55 17.71 -1.57
N PRO A 62 9.60 18.05 -0.68
CA PRO A 62 9.24 17.16 0.41
C PRO A 62 8.68 15.85 -0.15
N ARG A 63 9.20 14.72 0.32
CA ARG A 63 8.78 13.41 -0.16
C ARG A 63 7.38 13.07 0.33
N PRO A 64 6.51 12.55 -0.55
CA PRO A 64 5.21 12.05 -0.13
C PRO A 64 5.33 10.75 0.66
N ILE A 65 4.64 10.70 1.82
CA ILE A 65 4.41 9.50 2.62
C ILE A 65 2.90 9.34 2.82
N ASP A 66 2.39 8.14 2.59
CA ASP A 66 0.98 7.82 2.85
C ASP A 66 0.86 6.93 4.08
N VAL A 67 -0.07 7.28 4.96
CA VAL A 67 -0.41 6.48 6.15
C VAL A 67 -1.89 6.16 6.08
N TYR A 68 -2.25 4.90 5.96
CA TYR A 68 -3.62 4.41 5.88
C TYR A 68 -4.01 3.76 7.20
N GLY A 69 -5.26 3.91 7.64
CA GLY A 69 -5.72 3.20 8.83
C GLY A 69 -7.04 3.71 9.39
N PRO A 70 -7.39 3.35 10.63
CA PRO A 70 -8.66 3.71 11.25
C PRO A 70 -8.79 5.21 11.56
N LEU A 71 -10.04 5.62 11.74
CA LEU A 71 -10.39 6.96 12.23
C LEU A 71 -9.73 7.26 13.59
N GLY A 72 -9.07 8.41 13.69
CA GLY A 72 -8.29 8.82 14.86
C GLY A 72 -6.78 8.76 14.63
N LEU A 73 -6.33 8.08 13.57
CA LEU A 73 -4.92 8.01 13.20
C LEU A 73 -4.33 9.39 12.87
N PHE A 74 -5.10 10.25 12.20
CA PHE A 74 -4.66 11.63 11.93
C PHE A 74 -4.48 12.40 13.24
N SER A 75 -5.47 12.29 14.13
CA SER A 75 -5.46 12.96 15.44
C SER A 75 -4.28 12.50 16.29
N TYR A 76 -3.98 11.20 16.28
CA TYR A 76 -2.81 10.64 16.97
C TYR A 76 -1.49 11.25 16.47
N LEU A 77 -1.23 11.21 15.16
CA LEU A 77 -0.01 11.76 14.57
C LEU A 77 0.08 13.28 14.75
N ASN A 78 -1.04 13.99 14.58
CA ASN A 78 -1.10 15.43 14.73
C ASN A 78 -0.78 15.84 16.17
N THR A 79 -1.39 15.19 17.16
CA THR A 79 -1.08 15.43 18.57
C THR A 79 0.38 15.12 18.88
N ALA A 80 0.89 13.96 18.43
CA ALA A 80 2.27 13.57 18.66
C ALA A 80 3.23 14.67 18.17
N PHE A 81 3.12 15.08 16.90
CA PHE A 81 4.04 16.08 16.32
C PHE A 81 3.84 17.49 16.88
N SER A 82 2.59 17.91 17.10
CA SER A 82 2.31 19.25 17.64
C SER A 82 2.78 19.40 19.09
N THR A 83 2.66 18.36 19.92
CA THR A 83 3.07 18.42 21.33
C THR A 83 4.57 18.22 21.51
N SER A 84 5.23 17.44 20.66
CA SER A 84 6.69 17.25 20.69
C SER A 84 7.48 18.38 20.03
N SER A 85 6.82 19.44 19.54
CA SER A 85 7.44 20.50 18.74
C SER A 85 8.20 19.98 17.51
N THR A 86 7.78 18.84 16.96
CA THR A 86 8.38 18.25 15.77
C THR A 86 8.17 19.18 14.58
N ARG A 87 9.22 19.36 13.78
CA ARG A 87 9.15 20.08 12.50
C ARG A 87 9.64 19.14 11.42
N LEU A 88 8.74 18.76 10.51
CA LEU A 88 9.08 17.91 9.36
C LEU A 88 9.28 18.81 8.13
N THR A 89 10.49 18.89 7.63
CA THR A 89 10.82 19.77 6.48
C THR A 89 10.96 19.01 5.18
N ASN A 90 11.25 17.71 5.25
CA ASN A 90 11.62 16.89 4.10
C ASN A 90 10.53 15.87 3.73
N LEU A 91 9.47 15.75 4.54
CA LEU A 91 8.31 14.90 4.27
C LEU A 91 7.01 15.70 4.12
N LYS A 92 6.14 15.21 3.25
CA LYS A 92 4.72 15.55 3.20
C LYS A 92 3.92 14.29 3.48
N ILE A 93 3.22 14.24 4.61
CA ILE A 93 2.50 13.05 5.06
C ILE A 93 1.01 13.22 4.81
N THR A 94 0.41 12.27 4.11
CA THR A 94 -1.05 12.17 3.93
C THR A 94 -1.57 11.01 4.74
N VAL A 95 -2.44 11.31 5.71
CA VAL A 95 -3.14 10.31 6.51
C VAL A 95 -4.51 10.05 5.87
N HIS A 96 -4.72 8.82 5.42
CA HIS A 96 -5.93 8.32 4.80
C HIS A 96 -6.69 7.47 5.80
N GLU A 97 -7.75 8.01 6.37
CA GLU A 97 -8.58 7.29 7.34
C GLU A 97 -9.70 6.54 6.63
N LEU A 98 -9.83 5.26 6.94
CA LEU A 98 -10.90 4.39 6.47
C LEU A 98 -12.14 4.66 7.32
N VAL A 99 -13.21 5.13 6.66
CA VAL A 99 -14.43 5.56 7.33
C VAL A 99 -15.67 4.98 6.65
N CYS A 100 -16.70 4.72 7.45
CA CYS A 100 -18.07 4.54 6.96
C CYS A 100 -19.02 5.47 7.75
N PRO A 101 -20.25 5.71 7.27
CA PRO A 101 -21.20 6.60 7.94
C PRO A 101 -21.45 6.22 9.41
N GLU A 102 -21.49 4.93 9.72
CA GLU A 102 -21.66 4.43 11.10
C GLU A 102 -20.47 4.81 11.99
N MET A 103 -19.23 4.53 11.56
CA MET A 103 -18.02 4.90 12.30
C MET A 103 -17.94 6.42 12.57
N LEU A 104 -18.34 7.24 11.60
CA LEU A 104 -18.35 8.70 11.76
C LEU A 104 -19.35 9.15 12.83
N ARG A 105 -20.53 8.51 12.92
CA ARG A 105 -21.55 8.81 13.93
C ARG A 105 -21.11 8.40 15.33
N MET A 106 -20.43 7.25 15.44
CA MET A 106 -19.94 6.69 16.70
C MET A 106 -18.66 7.32 17.23
N THR A 107 -18.12 8.34 16.56
CA THR A 107 -16.89 9.00 17.01
C THR A 107 -16.97 9.56 18.43
N SER A 108 -15.87 9.38 19.16
CA SER A 108 -15.71 9.92 20.50
C SER A 108 -15.75 11.45 20.52
N ALA A 109 -16.09 12.02 21.67
CA ALA A 109 -16.06 13.48 21.86
C ALA A 109 -14.65 14.04 21.60
N HIS A 110 -13.62 13.31 22.02
CA HIS A 110 -12.22 13.67 21.76
C HIS A 110 -11.92 13.75 20.26
N GLU A 111 -12.32 12.77 19.46
CA GLU A 111 -12.09 12.80 18.01
C GLU A 111 -12.85 13.96 17.35
N LYS A 112 -14.09 14.24 17.79
CA LYS A 112 -14.86 15.40 17.30
C LYS A 112 -14.15 16.72 17.62
N PHE A 113 -13.53 16.84 18.79
CA PHE A 113 -12.70 17.99 19.15
C PHE A 113 -11.45 18.09 18.25
N MET A 114 -10.73 16.98 18.07
CA MET A 114 -9.48 16.94 17.30
C MET A 114 -9.65 17.28 15.82
N ARG A 115 -10.84 17.08 15.23
CA ARG A 115 -11.14 17.53 13.86
C ARG A 115 -10.95 19.03 13.65
N ASN A 116 -11.16 19.82 14.70
CA ASN A 116 -11.04 21.27 14.67
C ASN A 116 -9.69 21.75 15.24
N ALA A 117 -8.84 20.85 15.71
CA ALA A 117 -7.53 21.20 16.23
C ALA A 117 -6.62 21.75 15.11
N PRO A 118 -5.67 22.66 15.45
CA PRO A 118 -4.64 23.09 14.51
C PRO A 118 -3.90 21.90 13.93
N LYS A 119 -3.71 21.92 12.61
CA LYS A 119 -3.04 20.84 11.87
C LYS A 119 -1.55 21.15 11.75
N HIS A 120 -0.71 20.15 11.99
CA HIS A 120 0.71 20.23 11.68
C HIS A 120 0.89 20.46 10.16
N PRO A 121 1.74 21.41 9.71
CA PRO A 121 1.81 21.84 8.31
C PRO A 121 2.17 20.71 7.32
N SER A 122 2.95 19.75 7.79
CA SER A 122 3.40 18.59 7.00
C SER A 122 2.38 17.45 6.96
N LEU A 123 1.28 17.52 7.72
CA LEU A 123 0.22 16.52 7.72
C LEU A 123 -0.97 16.97 6.86
N THR A 124 -1.59 16.03 6.15
CA THR A 124 -2.85 16.23 5.43
C THR A 124 -3.79 15.07 5.74
N ARG A 125 -5.07 15.35 5.89
CA ARG A 125 -6.12 14.35 6.18
C ARG A 125 -6.92 14.05 4.92
N LYS A 126 -7.14 12.78 4.62
CA LYS A 126 -8.07 12.30 3.59
C LYS A 126 -8.92 11.17 4.15
N TRP A 127 -10.13 11.04 3.64
CA TRP A 127 -11.04 9.96 3.99
C TRP A 127 -11.24 9.03 2.82
N ILE A 128 -11.22 7.73 3.08
CA ILE A 128 -11.59 6.69 2.13
C ILE A 128 -12.89 6.08 2.64
N HIS A 129 -13.94 6.20 1.84
CA HIS A 129 -15.27 5.71 2.19
C HIS A 129 -15.43 4.25 1.82
N ALA A 130 -16.17 3.52 2.65
CA ALA A 130 -16.55 2.15 2.35
C ALA A 130 -17.51 2.07 1.16
N GLU A 131 -17.39 0.99 0.42
CA GLU A 131 -18.40 0.48 -0.50
C GLU A 131 -19.03 -0.76 0.16
N SER A 132 -20.36 -0.83 0.17
CA SER A 132 -21.06 -2.00 0.68
C SER A 132 -21.22 -3.02 -0.43
N ASP A 133 -20.75 -4.26 -0.22
CA ASP A 133 -20.84 -5.34 -1.19
C ASP A 133 -22.00 -6.33 -0.90
N GLY A 134 -22.87 -5.98 0.05
CA GLY A 134 -23.95 -6.84 0.55
C GLY A 134 -23.52 -7.88 1.58
N ASN A 135 -22.21 -8.13 1.74
CA ASN A 135 -21.63 -9.00 2.76
C ASN A 135 -20.81 -8.23 3.81
N GLY A 136 -20.56 -6.95 3.61
CA GLY A 136 -19.92 -6.06 4.56
C GLY A 136 -19.45 -4.78 3.89
N ASP A 137 -18.76 -3.96 4.67
CA ASP A 137 -18.09 -2.78 4.17
C ASP A 137 -16.70 -3.18 3.65
N VAL A 138 -16.37 -2.76 2.43
CA VAL A 138 -15.07 -2.94 1.80
C VAL A 138 -14.51 -1.59 1.39
N TRP A 139 -13.23 -1.36 1.63
CA TRP A 139 -12.53 -0.14 1.25
C TRP A 139 -11.54 -0.43 0.13
N ASN A 140 -11.64 0.30 -0.99
CA ASN A 140 -10.61 0.34 -2.01
C ASN A 140 -9.53 1.36 -1.57
N VAL A 141 -8.51 0.87 -0.87
CA VAL A 141 -7.54 1.70 -0.12
C VAL A 141 -6.49 2.34 -1.04
N LEU A 142 -5.99 1.58 -1.99
CA LEU A 142 -4.94 2.01 -2.92
C LEU A 142 -5.05 1.26 -4.23
N ASP A 143 -4.81 1.97 -5.33
CA ASP A 143 -4.44 1.39 -6.62
C ASP A 143 -3.31 2.26 -7.20
N ASP A 144 -2.13 1.66 -7.38
CA ASP A 144 -0.98 2.34 -7.98
C ASP A 144 -0.58 1.78 -9.36
N GLY A 145 -1.46 0.98 -9.97
CA GLY A 145 -1.22 0.30 -11.25
C GLY A 145 -0.25 -0.89 -11.16
N LYS A 146 0.34 -1.15 -9.99
CA LYS A 146 1.12 -2.37 -9.71
C LYS A 146 0.45 -3.22 -8.65
N PHE A 147 -0.11 -2.58 -7.63
CA PHE A 147 -0.83 -3.22 -6.55
C PHE A 147 -2.18 -2.54 -6.32
N ILE A 148 -3.17 -3.37 -5.99
CA ILE A 148 -4.44 -2.97 -5.43
C ILE A 148 -4.44 -3.38 -3.96
N VAL A 149 -4.80 -2.47 -3.07
CA VAL A 149 -4.99 -2.76 -1.65
C VAL A 149 -6.45 -2.53 -1.29
N LYS A 150 -7.07 -3.56 -0.72
CA LYS A 150 -8.42 -3.51 -0.17
C LYS A 150 -8.37 -3.71 1.33
N ALA A 151 -9.35 -3.17 2.04
CA ALA A 151 -9.53 -3.43 3.46
C ALA A 151 -10.98 -3.82 3.79
N ALA A 152 -11.13 -4.59 4.86
CA ALA A 152 -12.41 -4.94 5.46
C ALA A 152 -12.26 -4.93 6.98
N THR A 153 -13.36 -4.70 7.70
CA THR A 153 -13.33 -4.70 9.17
C THR A 153 -13.18 -6.12 9.73
N LEU A 154 -12.45 -6.22 10.83
CA LEU A 154 -12.28 -7.44 11.61
C LEU A 154 -13.02 -7.31 12.94
N LYS A 155 -13.45 -8.46 13.49
CA LYS A 155 -14.06 -8.49 14.83
C LYS A 155 -12.97 -8.32 15.87
N HIS A 156 -12.97 -7.20 16.57
CA HIS A 156 -11.98 -6.86 17.59
C HIS A 156 -12.56 -5.86 18.61
N THR A 157 -11.85 -5.57 19.71
CA THR A 157 -12.32 -4.66 20.78
C THR A 157 -12.40 -3.20 20.35
N VAL A 158 -11.59 -2.82 19.36
CA VAL A 158 -11.61 -1.52 18.68
C VAL A 158 -11.78 -1.73 17.17
N THR A 159 -12.05 -0.67 16.42
CA THR A 159 -12.06 -0.73 14.96
C THR A 159 -10.73 -1.28 14.44
N SER A 160 -10.78 -2.45 13.81
CA SER A 160 -9.64 -3.15 13.25
C SER A 160 -9.91 -3.52 11.79
N PHE A 161 -8.87 -3.44 10.98
CA PHE A 161 -8.92 -3.75 9.55
C PHE A 161 -7.97 -4.89 9.18
N GLY A 162 -8.45 -5.77 8.32
CA GLY A 162 -7.63 -6.68 7.54
C GLY A 162 -7.36 -6.06 6.17
N TYR A 163 -6.15 -6.22 5.66
CA TYR A 163 -5.72 -5.73 4.36
C TYR A 163 -5.46 -6.88 3.39
N VAL A 164 -5.92 -6.71 2.16
CA VAL A 164 -5.63 -7.62 1.07
C VAL A 164 -4.84 -6.86 0.01
N VAL A 165 -3.62 -7.30 -0.26
CA VAL A 165 -2.73 -6.75 -1.29
C VAL A 165 -2.73 -7.68 -2.48
N GLU A 166 -3.15 -7.17 -3.63
CA GLU A 166 -3.20 -7.89 -4.90
C GLU A 166 -2.25 -7.23 -5.90
N GLU A 167 -1.32 -7.99 -6.44
CA GLU A 167 -0.46 -7.56 -7.54
C GLU A 167 -1.23 -7.66 -8.86
N TYR A 168 -1.11 -6.66 -9.72
CA TYR A 168 -1.65 -6.74 -11.08
C TYR A 168 -1.00 -7.89 -11.86
N PRO A 169 -1.70 -8.53 -12.81
CA PRO A 169 -1.12 -9.57 -13.66
C PRO A 169 0.16 -9.10 -14.33
N VAL A 170 1.23 -9.88 -14.17
CA VAL A 170 2.54 -9.53 -14.72
C VAL A 170 2.58 -9.94 -16.20
N PRO A 171 3.09 -9.08 -17.11
CA PRO A 171 3.27 -9.45 -18.51
C PRO A 171 4.08 -10.75 -18.62
N GLY A 172 3.67 -11.63 -19.55
CA GLY A 172 4.34 -12.90 -19.78
C GLY A 172 5.81 -12.73 -20.15
N LYS A 173 6.58 -13.82 -20.01
CA LYS A 173 7.98 -13.82 -20.43
C LYS A 173 8.05 -13.70 -21.95
N LEU A 174 9.01 -12.91 -22.44
CA LEU A 174 9.36 -12.85 -23.85
C LEU A 174 9.94 -14.21 -24.27
N ASN A 175 9.42 -14.76 -25.35
CA ASN A 175 9.97 -15.95 -25.98
C ASN A 175 11.21 -15.55 -26.81
N LEU A 176 12.37 -15.62 -26.16
CA LEU A 176 13.65 -15.27 -26.78
C LEU A 176 13.99 -16.15 -27.99
N HIS A 177 13.47 -17.38 -28.05
CA HIS A 177 13.65 -18.26 -29.20
C HIS A 177 12.89 -17.74 -30.42
N ALA A 178 11.59 -17.49 -30.26
CA ALA A 178 10.75 -16.96 -31.33
C ALA A 178 11.25 -15.59 -31.84
N LEU A 179 11.76 -14.73 -30.95
CA LEU A 179 12.34 -13.44 -31.32
C LEU A 179 13.62 -13.59 -32.16
N ARG A 180 14.46 -14.58 -31.85
CA ARG A 180 15.67 -14.88 -32.63
C ARG A 180 15.31 -15.47 -34.00
N GLU A 181 14.34 -16.37 -34.07
CA GLU A 181 13.85 -16.95 -35.33
C GLU A 181 13.26 -15.88 -36.26
N ARG A 182 12.54 -14.90 -35.70
CA ARG A 182 12.01 -13.73 -36.44
C ARG A 182 13.07 -12.65 -36.70
N GLY A 183 14.33 -12.87 -36.33
CA GLY A 183 15.44 -11.97 -36.64
C GLY A 183 15.44 -10.64 -35.87
N LEU A 184 14.75 -10.54 -34.73
CA LEU A 184 14.76 -9.32 -33.91
C LEU A 184 15.92 -9.35 -32.90
N PRO A 185 16.98 -8.53 -33.09
CA PRO A 185 18.10 -8.50 -32.16
C PRO A 185 17.68 -7.94 -30.79
N PRO A 186 18.35 -8.34 -29.69
CA PRO A 186 18.13 -7.76 -28.38
C PRO A 186 18.28 -6.24 -28.39
N GLY A 187 17.29 -5.51 -27.88
CA GLY A 187 17.33 -4.06 -27.88
C GLY A 187 16.05 -3.39 -27.37
N PRO A 188 15.94 -2.06 -27.52
CA PRO A 188 14.83 -1.26 -27.01
C PRO A 188 13.45 -1.73 -27.50
N LYS A 189 13.39 -2.29 -28.72
CA LYS A 189 12.16 -2.83 -29.34
C LYS A 189 11.50 -3.93 -28.49
N TYR A 190 12.26 -4.66 -27.66
CA TYR A 190 11.70 -5.68 -26.75
C TYR A 190 10.77 -5.06 -25.70
N ARG A 191 11.05 -3.83 -25.26
CA ARG A 191 10.19 -3.12 -24.32
C ARG A 191 8.85 -2.80 -24.94
N THR A 192 8.83 -2.36 -26.20
CA THR A 192 7.60 -2.09 -26.95
C THR A 192 6.72 -3.33 -27.05
N LEU A 193 7.32 -4.48 -27.40
CA LEU A 193 6.63 -5.77 -27.37
C LEU A 193 6.10 -6.09 -25.98
N LYS A 194 6.93 -5.94 -24.93
CA LYS A 194 6.55 -6.24 -23.54
C LYS A 194 5.40 -5.38 -23.00
N LEU A 195 5.21 -4.19 -23.56
CA LEU A 195 4.08 -3.30 -23.28
C LEU A 195 2.82 -3.65 -24.10
N GLY A 196 2.87 -4.69 -24.93
CA GLY A 196 1.75 -5.13 -25.77
C GLY A 196 1.71 -4.50 -27.16
N GLY A 197 2.74 -3.74 -27.54
CA GLY A 197 2.81 -3.11 -28.86
C GLY A 197 3.31 -4.03 -29.98
N SER A 198 3.44 -3.48 -31.18
CA SER A 198 4.01 -4.17 -32.34
C SER A 198 5.33 -3.51 -32.75
N VAL A 199 6.23 -4.26 -33.37
CA VAL A 199 7.50 -3.73 -33.87
C VAL A 199 7.75 -4.18 -35.30
N GLU A 200 8.28 -3.27 -36.12
CA GLU A 200 8.71 -3.60 -37.47
C GLU A 200 10.09 -4.29 -37.44
N LEU A 201 10.16 -5.43 -38.13
CA LEU A 201 11.35 -6.24 -38.31
C LEU A 201 12.21 -5.71 -39.47
N PRO A 202 13.51 -6.06 -39.53
CA PRO A 202 14.41 -5.61 -40.61
C PRO A 202 13.97 -6.02 -42.02
N ASN A 203 13.13 -7.05 -42.13
CA ASN A 203 12.54 -7.54 -43.38
C ASN A 203 11.24 -6.81 -43.78
N GLY A 204 10.80 -5.80 -43.02
CA GLY A 204 9.56 -5.04 -43.24
C GLY A 204 8.29 -5.70 -42.66
N GLU A 205 8.40 -6.87 -42.03
CA GLU A 205 7.28 -7.55 -41.38
C GLU A 205 6.95 -6.92 -40.02
N ILE A 206 5.66 -6.90 -39.65
CA ILE A 206 5.22 -6.40 -38.34
C ILE A 206 5.09 -7.59 -37.39
N LEU A 207 5.88 -7.57 -36.31
CA LEU A 207 5.81 -8.55 -35.24
C LEU A 207 4.93 -8.02 -34.10
N HIS A 208 3.86 -8.75 -33.78
CA HIS A 208 2.96 -8.41 -32.69
C HIS A 208 3.39 -9.05 -31.37
N ALA A 209 3.20 -8.32 -30.26
CA ALA A 209 3.48 -8.83 -28.91
C ALA A 209 2.83 -10.20 -28.61
N SER A 210 1.60 -10.42 -29.09
CA SER A 210 0.85 -11.67 -28.89
C SER A 210 1.54 -12.90 -29.48
N GLU A 211 2.42 -12.74 -30.46
CA GLU A 211 3.14 -13.85 -31.11
C GLU A 211 4.38 -14.30 -30.33
N VAL A 212 4.91 -13.43 -29.46
CA VAL A 212 6.22 -13.61 -28.81
C VAL A 212 6.19 -13.45 -27.30
N ILE A 213 5.03 -13.14 -26.71
CA ILE A 213 4.83 -13.03 -25.27
C ILE A 213 3.96 -14.18 -24.79
N GLY A 214 4.47 -14.91 -23.80
CA GLY A 214 3.70 -15.98 -23.15
C GLY A 214 2.48 -15.45 -22.38
N PRO A 215 1.65 -16.35 -21.83
CA PRO A 215 0.48 -15.92 -21.04
C PRO A 215 0.90 -15.03 -19.88
N LYS A 216 0.04 -14.06 -19.53
CA LYS A 216 0.24 -13.21 -18.35
C LYS A 216 0.29 -14.09 -17.11
N ALA A 217 1.28 -13.87 -16.25
CA ALA A 217 1.35 -14.55 -14.97
C ALA A 217 0.31 -13.92 -14.02
N ARG A 218 -0.44 -14.77 -13.31
CA ARG A 218 -1.35 -14.31 -12.24
C ARG A 218 -0.53 -13.54 -11.20
N GLY A 219 -0.99 -12.35 -10.84
CA GLY A 219 -0.38 -11.56 -9.78
C GLY A 219 -0.55 -12.25 -8.43
N ARG A 220 0.40 -12.02 -7.51
CA ARG A 220 0.36 -12.58 -6.16
C ARG A 220 -0.71 -11.85 -5.33
N LYS A 221 -1.28 -12.56 -4.36
CA LYS A 221 -2.25 -12.02 -3.41
C LYS A 221 -1.81 -12.38 -2.00
N VAL A 222 -1.77 -11.38 -1.12
CA VAL A 222 -1.39 -11.54 0.29
C VAL A 222 -2.49 -10.92 1.15
N ALA A 223 -2.98 -11.67 2.14
CA ALA A 223 -3.88 -11.16 3.16
C ALA A 223 -3.09 -10.93 4.45
N ILE A 224 -3.15 -9.72 4.98
CA ILE A 224 -2.61 -9.33 6.28
C ILE A 224 -3.78 -9.06 7.19
N LEU A 225 -3.88 -9.82 8.27
CA LEU A 225 -4.95 -9.68 9.25
C LEU A 225 -4.36 -9.03 10.49
N GLY A 226 -4.96 -7.94 10.93
CA GLY A 226 -4.70 -7.43 12.27
C GLY A 226 -5.36 -8.31 13.33
N ASP A 227 -5.27 -7.85 14.58
CA ASP A 227 -5.88 -8.53 15.70
C ASP A 227 -7.38 -8.77 15.48
N SER A 228 -7.80 -10.01 15.70
CA SER A 228 -9.18 -10.42 15.59
C SER A 228 -9.55 -11.52 16.56
N ALA A 229 -10.75 -11.40 17.14
CA ALA A 229 -11.33 -12.40 18.04
C ALA A 229 -12.02 -13.56 17.28
N ASP A 230 -12.23 -13.43 15.97
CA ASP A 230 -12.87 -14.45 15.13
C ASP A 230 -12.46 -14.28 13.66
N SER A 231 -11.74 -15.26 13.13
CA SER A 231 -11.26 -15.28 11.75
C SER A 231 -12.12 -16.12 10.79
N SER A 232 -13.25 -16.67 11.24
CA SER A 232 -14.14 -17.52 10.42
C SER A 232 -14.66 -16.82 9.15
N ARG A 233 -14.92 -15.51 9.22
CA ARG A 233 -15.34 -14.71 8.05
C ARG A 233 -14.25 -14.60 6.98
N ILE A 234 -12.99 -14.84 7.33
CA ILE A 234 -11.87 -14.85 6.37
C ILE A 234 -11.79 -16.19 5.64
N SER A 235 -12.10 -17.32 6.30
CA SER A 235 -12.17 -18.63 5.62
C SER A 235 -13.36 -18.71 4.67
N ASP A 236 -14.49 -18.09 5.03
CA ASP A 236 -15.66 -17.99 4.16
C ASP A 236 -15.53 -16.88 3.10
N GLY A 237 -14.51 -16.03 3.24
CA GLY A 237 -14.04 -15.03 2.29
C GLY A 237 -13.42 -15.62 1.02
N ARG A 238 -14.05 -16.67 0.46
CA ARG A 238 -14.05 -16.86 -0.99
C ARG A 238 -14.60 -15.55 -1.60
N VAL A 239 -13.71 -14.62 -1.89
CA VAL A 239 -13.81 -13.85 -3.13
C VAL A 239 -13.85 -14.92 -4.20
N ARG A 240 -15.05 -15.41 -4.54
CA ARG A 240 -15.29 -16.31 -5.66
C ARG A 240 -14.97 -15.51 -6.92
N SER A 241 -13.68 -15.32 -7.20
CA SER A 241 -13.25 -15.38 -8.59
C SER A 241 -13.61 -16.80 -9.04
N LYS A 242 -14.50 -16.92 -10.02
CA LYS A 242 -14.63 -18.17 -10.75
C LYS A 242 -13.20 -18.59 -11.14
N GLU A 243 -12.87 -19.82 -10.76
CA GLU A 243 -11.66 -20.58 -11.11
C GLU A 243 -10.38 -20.35 -10.27
N ASN A 244 -9.92 -21.50 -9.76
CA ASN A 244 -8.61 -21.88 -9.22
C ASN A 244 -8.27 -21.51 -7.77
N GLU A 245 -8.42 -22.57 -6.94
CA GLU A 245 -7.82 -22.80 -5.62
C GLU A 245 -6.37 -22.29 -5.54
N CYS A 246 -6.06 -21.57 -4.46
CA CYS A 246 -4.69 -21.33 -4.03
C CYS A 246 -4.62 -21.43 -2.51
N ASP A 247 -3.72 -22.28 -2.04
CA ASP A 247 -3.37 -22.50 -0.64
C ASP A 247 -2.94 -21.21 0.07
N ILE A 248 -3.54 -20.96 1.23
CA ILE A 248 -3.14 -19.88 2.14
C ILE A 248 -2.06 -20.44 3.07
N THR A 249 -0.80 -20.06 2.85
CA THR A 249 0.28 -20.33 3.79
C THR A 249 0.10 -19.45 5.02
N ARG A 250 -0.17 -20.05 6.19
CA ARG A 250 -0.07 -19.40 7.50
C ARG A 250 1.33 -18.80 7.66
N ILE A 251 1.43 -17.51 7.92
CA ILE A 251 2.64 -16.88 8.44
C ILE A 251 2.44 -16.81 9.95
N ASP A 252 3.15 -17.66 10.67
CA ASP A 252 3.15 -17.66 12.13
C ASP A 252 3.86 -16.39 12.63
N THR A 253 3.17 -15.62 13.46
CA THR A 253 3.72 -14.52 14.24
C THR A 253 4.52 -15.08 15.42
N PHE A 254 5.78 -14.68 15.52
CA PHE A 254 6.68 -14.96 16.65
C PHE A 254 6.38 -14.07 17.86
#